data_AF-A0A2A5RXD0-F1
#
_entry.id   AF-A0A2A5RXD0-F1
#
_cell.length_a   1.000
_cell.length_b   1.000
_cell.length_c   1.000
_cell.angle_alpha   90.00
_cell.angle_beta   90.00
_cell.angle_gamma   90.00
#
_symmetry.space_group_name_H-M   'P 1'
#
loop_
_entity.id
_entity.type
_entity.pdbx_description
1 polymer ?
#
loop_
_entity_poly.entity_id
_entity_poly.type
_entity_poly.pdbx_seq_one_letter_code
_entity_poly.pdbx_strand_id
1 'polypeptide(L)' 'MAKAIETVTFEENLGALEDIVKRLENGDVPLEEAIAEFQKGMKLSKALQNTLKAAEETLVKVMADNGTEQEFDGK' A
#
# COMPACT_ATOMS: atom_id res chain seq x y z
N MET A 1 9.10 -1.48 -30.27
CA MET A 1 9.71 -1.65 -28.94
C MET A 1 8.59 -1.63 -27.93
N ALA A 2 8.30 -2.77 -27.27
CA ALA A 2 7.22 -2.86 -26.30
C ALA A 2 7.64 -2.12 -25.03
N LYS A 3 6.86 -1.11 -24.64
CA LYS A 3 7.02 -0.38 -23.38
C LYS A 3 6.82 -1.39 -22.24
N ALA A 4 7.89 -1.67 -21.50
CA ALA A 4 7.79 -2.45 -20.28
C ALA A 4 6.72 -1.79 -19.39
N ILE A 5 5.69 -2.54 -19.03
CA ILE A 5 4.73 -2.10 -18.03
C ILE A 5 5.51 -2.19 -16.72
N GLU A 6 6.09 -1.07 -16.28
CA GLU A 6 6.64 -0.96 -14.93
C GLU A 6 5.50 -1.19 -13.94
N THR A 7 5.46 -2.39 -13.39
CA THR A 7 4.65 -2.69 -12.22
C THR A 7 5.27 -1.97 -11.04
N VAL A 8 4.66 -0.85 -10.63
CA VAL A 8 5.07 -0.12 -9.43
C VAL A 8 5.08 -1.08 -8.24
N THR A 9 6.21 -1.15 -7.54
CA THR A 9 6.44 -2.03 -6.40
C THR A 9 5.73 -1.55 -5.13
N PHE A 10 5.68 -2.40 -4.11
CA PHE A 10 5.12 -2.01 -2.81
C PHE A 10 5.94 -0.87 -2.18
N GLU A 11 7.26 -0.99 -2.23
CA GLU A 11 8.22 -0.05 -1.67
C GLU A 11 8.14 1.32 -2.35
N GLU A 12 7.98 1.35 -3.68
CA GLU A 12 7.78 2.60 -4.42
C GLU A 12 6.45 3.28 -4.06
N ASN A 13 5.37 2.52 -3.91
CA ASN A 13 4.08 3.07 -3.48
C ASN A 13 4.13 3.56 -2.03
N LEU A 14 4.86 2.88 -1.16
CA LEU A 14 5.06 3.28 0.23
C LEU A 14 5.87 4.59 0.31
N GLY A 15 6.99 4.68 -0.42
CA GLY A 15 7.77 5.91 -0.50
C GLY A 15 6.96 7.09 -1.06
N ALA A 16 6.14 6.86 -2.09
CA ALA A 16 5.25 7.89 -2.62
C ALA A 16 4.21 8.36 -1.59
N LEU A 17 3.69 7.46 -0.75
CA LEU A 17 2.77 7.81 0.34
C LEU A 17 3.47 8.62 1.43
N GLU A 18 4.69 8.22 1.83
CA GLU A 18 5.48 8.95 2.82
C GLU A 18 5.79 10.38 2.35
N ASP A 19 6.11 10.56 1.08
CA ASP A 19 6.38 11.89 0.51
C ASP A 19 5.12 12.78 0.50
N ILE A 20 3.94 12.20 0.25
CA ILE A 20 2.67 12.92 0.36
C ILE A 20 2.42 13.36 1.79
N VAL A 21 2.62 12.47 2.77
CA VAL A 21 2.44 12.78 4.19
C VAL A 21 3.37 13.93 4.59
N LYS A 22 4.67 13.83 4.27
CA LYS A 22 5.64 14.90 4.54
C LYS A 22 5.22 16.23 3.92
N ARG A 23 4.74 16.22 2.68
CA ARG A 23 4.25 17.45 2.00
C ARG A 23 3.07 18.08 2.74
N LEU A 24 2.10 17.28 3.14
CA LEU A 24 0.91 17.75 3.86
C LEU A 24 1.25 18.25 5.26
N GLU A 25 2.17 17.57 5.97
CA GLU A 25 2.62 17.96 7.32
C GLU A 25 3.41 19.28 7.34
N ASN A 26 4.14 19.58 6.26
CA ASN A 26 4.88 20.83 6.14
C ASN A 26 3.96 22.08 6.11
N GLY A 27 2.69 21.93 5.75
CA GLY A 27 1.70 23.02 5.83
C GLY A 27 1.81 24.14 4.78
N ASP A 28 2.88 24.18 4.00
CA ASP A 28 3.12 25.17 2.92
C ASP A 28 2.45 24.78 1.57
N VAL A 29 1.46 23.89 1.59
CA VAL A 29 0.74 23.42 0.40
C VAL A 29 -0.59 24.18 0.27
N PRO A 30 -0.90 24.80 -0.89
CA PRO A 30 -2.20 25.42 -1.14
C PRO A 30 -3.36 24.45 -0.88
N LEU A 31 -4.50 24.94 -0.42
CA LEU A 31 -5.64 24.10 -0.01
C LEU A 31 -6.09 23.15 -1.12
N GLU A 32 -6.18 23.63 -2.35
CA GLU A 32 -6.59 22.83 -3.51
C GLU A 32 -5.60 21.69 -3.80
N GLU A 33 -4.30 21.96 -3.67
CA GLU A 33 -3.25 20.96 -3.82
C GLU A 33 -3.25 19.97 -2.66
N ALA A 34 -3.48 20.43 -1.43
CA ALA A 34 -3.55 19.59 -0.24
C ALA A 34 -4.72 18.58 -0.36
N ILE A 35 -5.86 19.00 -0.90
CA ILE A 35 -7.00 18.10 -1.17
C ILE A 35 -6.61 17.04 -2.21
N ALA A 36 -5.92 17.42 -3.28
CA ALA A 36 -5.49 16.49 -4.32
C ALA A 36 -4.46 15.47 -3.79
N GLU A 37 -3.47 15.94 -3.03
CA GLU A 37 -2.46 15.10 -2.39
C GLU A 37 -3.09 14.15 -1.36
N PHE A 38 -4.04 14.63 -0.55
CA PHE A 38 -4.78 13.78 0.38
C PHE A 38 -5.54 12.66 -0.35
N GLN A 39 -6.26 12.97 -1.43
CA GLN A 39 -6.97 11.96 -2.22
C GLN A 39 -6.02 10.93 -2.83
N LYS A 40 -4.84 11.37 -3.30
CA LYS A 40 -3.80 10.48 -3.81
C LYS A 40 -3.25 9.59 -2.70
N GLY A 41 -2.94 10.15 -1.53
CA GLY A 41 -2.48 9.41 -0.36
C GLY A 41 -3.49 8.35 0.08
N MET A 42 -4.79 8.67 0.10
CA MET A 42 -5.85 7.71 0.41
C MET A 42 -5.91 6.53 -0.56
N LYS A 43 -5.71 6.78 -1.86
CA LYS A 43 -5.67 5.71 -2.88
C LYS A 43 -4.44 4.82 -2.70
N LEU A 44 -3.27 5.41 -2.46
CA LEU A 44 -2.04 4.66 -2.21
C LEU A 44 -2.13 3.81 -0.94
N SER A 45 -2.62 4.41 0.16
CA SER A 45 -2.84 3.70 1.42
C SER A 45 -3.74 2.47 1.23
N LYS A 46 -4.85 2.63 0.51
CA LYS A 46 -5.75 1.50 0.20
C LYS A 46 -5.07 0.42 -0.65
N ALA A 47 -4.25 0.80 -1.63
CA ALA A 47 -3.51 -0.15 -2.46
C ALA A 47 -2.47 -0.94 -1.66
N LEU A 48 -1.73 -0.27 -0.77
CA LEU A 48 -0.75 -0.89 0.13
C LEU A 48 -1.44 -1.87 1.09
N GLN A 49 -2.56 -1.47 1.71
CA GLN A 49 -3.36 -2.34 2.57
C GLN A 49 -3.84 -3.60 1.83
N ASN A 50 -4.34 -3.45 0.61
CA ASN A 50 -4.76 -4.60 -0.20
C ASN A 50 -3.60 -5.55 -0.52
N THR A 51 -2.41 -4.99 -0.77
CA THR A 51 -1.21 -5.79 -1.07
C THR A 51 -0.79 -6.61 0.15
N LEU A 52 -0.78 -5.98 1.34
CA LEU A 52 -0.48 -6.68 2.59
C LEU A 52 -1.51 -7.77 2.89
N LYS A 53 -2.80 -7.47 2.72
CA LYS A 53 -3.87 -8.46 2.91
C LYS A 53 -3.73 -9.65 1.98
N ALA A 54 -3.39 -9.42 0.71
CA ALA A 54 -3.18 -10.51 -0.24
C ALA A 54 -1.96 -11.38 0.13
N ALA A 55 -0.90 -10.77 0.64
CA ALA A 55 0.27 -11.49 1.14
C ALA A 55 -0.08 -12.35 2.37
N GLU A 56 -0.84 -11.80 3.32
CA GLU A 56 -1.34 -12.50 4.50
C GLU A 56 -2.22 -13.71 4.12
N GLU A 57 -3.21 -13.52 3.25
CA GLU A 57 -4.07 -14.59 2.75
C GLU A 57 -3.26 -15.71 2.05
N THR A 58 -2.18 -15.33 1.35
CA THR A 58 -1.28 -16.31 0.70
C THR A 58 -0.50 -17.11 1.73
N LEU A 59 0.03 -16.47 2.78
CA LEU A 59 0.73 -17.16 3.87
C LEU A 59 -0.18 -18.15 4.60
N VAL A 60 -1.41 -17.74 4.93
CA VAL A 60 -2.39 -18.60 5.60
C VAL A 60 -2.68 -19.86 4.76
N LYS A 61 -2.87 -19.71 3.44
CA LYS A 61 -3.11 -20.86 2.55
C LYS A 61 -1.91 -21.81 2.51
N VAL A 62 -0.69 -21.28 2.38
CA VAL A 62 0.53 -22.09 2.37
C VAL A 62 0.73 -22.86 3.69
N MET A 63 0.38 -22.26 4.83
CA MET A 63 0.44 -22.94 6.13
C MET A 63 -0.64 -24.02 6.28
N ALA A 64 -1.85 -23.76 5.79
CA ALA A 64 -2.95 -24.74 5.79
C ALA A 64 -2.64 -25.96 4.91
N ASP A 65 -2.06 -25.75 3.73
CA ASP A 65 -1.69 -26.82 2.79
C ASP A 65 -0.60 -27.76 3.36
N ASN A 66 0.23 -27.27 4.29
CA ASN A 66 1.24 -28.08 5.00
C ASN A 66 0.69 -28.85 6.22
N GLY A 67 -0.64 -28.93 6.41
CA GLY A 67 -1.29 -29.76 7.42
C GLY A 67 -1.34 -29.17 8.83
N THR A 68 -0.98 -27.89 8.98
CA THR A 68 -1.17 -27.13 10.22
C THR A 68 -2.21 -26.04 9.95
N GLU A 69 -3.49 -26.36 10.15
CA GLU A 69 -4.52 -25.34 10.29
C GLU A 69 -4.27 -24.58 11.60
N GLN A 70 -3.79 -23.35 11.49
CA GLN A 70 -3.91 -22.36 12.55
C GLN A 70 -4.64 -21.15 11.98
N GLU A 71 -5.76 -20.79 12.59
CA GLU A 71 -6.38 -19.49 12.39
C GLU A 71 -5.33 -18.43 12.76
N PHE A 72 -5.00 -17.56 11.81
CA PHE A 72 -4.17 -16.39 12.08
C PHE A 72 -5.01 -15.39 12.89
N ASP A 73 -4.98 -15.55 14.22
CA ASP A 73 -5.47 -14.59 15.20
C ASP A 73 -4.53 -13.38 15.18
N GLY A 74 -4.80 -12.41 14.29
CA GLY A 74 -4.07 -11.15 14.18
C GLY A 74 -4.24 -10.22 15.39
N LYS A 75 -4.17 -10.74 16.62
CA LYS A 75 -4.11 -9.99 17.88
C LYS A 75 -2.70 -9.92 18.45
#